data_AF-A0AAE0XPQ5-F1
#
_entry.id   AF-A0AAE0XPQ5-F1
#
_cell.length_a   1.000
_cell.length_b   1.000
_cell.length_c   1.000
_cell.angle_alpha   90.00
_cell.angle_beta   90.00
_cell.angle_gamma   90.00
#
_symmetry.space_group_name_H-M   'P 1'
#
loop_
_entity.id
_entity.type
_entity.pdbx_description
1 polymer ?
#
loop_
_entity_poly.entity_id
_entity_poly.type
_entity_poly.pdbx_seq_one_letter_code
_entity_poly.pdbx_strand_id
1 'polypeptide(L)'
;MASQQCNVNTFVTFDLAVEKKAYALIWHDAERYKNVVIHLGVFHTVLSYLGALGKLMKGSGFEDIITEADLCASGSLDKMMNGKHYNRALRVHTIMLEALERLLFTAFEQNTGSVDVSDKLVVEAKELVTNLGSNAAETTLASQAFDQLFAQYKYFKEEVRAGRHGKTSQFWVQYMDRVWLLLRFLRATKMNDLDLHITCLQLYPLLFSMDHHNYVRYLTVYFISLLNLSDSHPGAESLLHNNSFSVCRSDVPASRTAVDLTIEQTINRHAKTRGGIVGFSRSLPAYYRWSVTRHHCASYVSATHDMADIGDLSNDSHKELTPA
;
A
#
# COMPACT_ATOMS: atom_id res chain seq x y z
N MET A 1 11.30 15.15 -44.74
CA MET A 1 10.72 15.45 -43.42
C MET A 1 10.73 14.16 -42.63
N ALA A 2 11.72 13.99 -41.74
CA ALA A 2 11.79 12.82 -40.88
C ALA A 2 10.62 12.90 -39.89
N SER A 3 9.79 11.87 -39.86
CA SER A 3 8.77 11.69 -38.82
C SER A 3 9.46 11.77 -37.46
N GLN A 4 9.09 12.78 -36.67
CA GLN A 4 9.49 12.90 -35.27
C GLN A 4 8.97 11.64 -34.56
N GLN A 5 9.85 10.66 -34.38
CA GLN A 5 9.55 9.42 -33.69
C GLN A 5 9.29 9.84 -32.25
N CYS A 6 8.01 9.91 -31.87
CA CYS A 6 7.62 10.14 -30.48
C CYS A 6 8.30 9.04 -29.67
N ASN A 7 9.24 9.39 -28.80
CA ASN A 7 9.86 8.42 -27.89
C ASN A 7 8.76 7.97 -26.93
N VAL A 8 8.05 6.90 -27.28
CA VAL A 8 7.00 6.34 -26.44
C VAL A 8 7.65 5.58 -25.30
N ASN A 9 7.63 6.18 -24.11
CA ASN A 9 8.01 5.50 -22.88
C ASN A 9 7.01 4.37 -22.61
N THR A 10 7.54 3.19 -22.28
CA THR A 10 6.77 1.99 -21.95
C THR A 10 6.89 1.70 -20.46
N PHE A 11 5.77 1.78 -19.75
CA PHE A 11 5.70 1.46 -18.34
C PHE A 11 5.34 -0.01 -18.14
N VAL A 12 6.17 -0.72 -17.37
CA VAL A 12 5.92 -2.12 -17.02
C VAL A 12 5.94 -2.30 -15.52
N THR A 13 4.87 -2.85 -14.95
CA THR A 13 4.80 -3.17 -13.52
C THR A 13 5.07 -4.65 -13.29
N PHE A 14 5.98 -4.96 -12.36
CA PHE A 14 6.34 -6.33 -12.03
C PHE A 14 6.29 -6.58 -10.53
N ASP A 15 6.06 -7.85 -10.14
CA ASP A 15 6.49 -8.31 -8.83
C ASP A 15 8.02 -8.29 -8.75
N LEU A 16 8.56 -8.32 -7.53
CA LEU A 16 10.00 -8.23 -7.31
C LEU A 16 10.78 -9.32 -8.07
N ALA A 17 10.25 -10.55 -8.20
CA ALA A 17 11.00 -11.65 -8.81
C ALA A 17 11.20 -11.45 -10.32
N VAL A 18 10.18 -10.93 -11.01
CA VAL A 18 10.27 -10.58 -12.44
C VAL A 18 11.05 -9.29 -12.64
N GLU A 19 10.87 -8.32 -11.75
CA GLU A 19 11.58 -7.04 -11.78
C GLU A 19 13.11 -7.21 -11.78
N LYS A 20 13.67 -8.11 -10.95
CA LYS A 20 15.14 -8.34 -10.94
C LYS A 20 15.65 -8.73 -12.31
N LYS A 21 14.89 -9.56 -13.03
CA LYS A 21 15.22 -10.02 -14.37
C LYS A 21 15.07 -8.90 -15.39
N ALA A 22 14.01 -8.08 -15.26
CA ALA A 22 13.80 -6.92 -16.10
C ALA A 22 14.96 -5.92 -15.98
N TYR A 23 15.38 -5.57 -14.76
CA TYR A 23 16.56 -4.71 -14.56
C TYR A 23 17.82 -5.32 -15.15
N ALA A 24 18.05 -6.62 -15.00
CA ALA A 24 19.21 -7.28 -15.60
C ALA A 24 19.22 -7.18 -17.14
N LEU A 25 18.05 -7.24 -17.78
CA LEU A 25 17.92 -7.04 -19.24
C LEU A 25 18.20 -5.58 -19.63
N ILE A 26 17.64 -4.61 -18.92
CA ILE A 26 17.88 -3.19 -19.16
C ILE A 26 19.37 -2.87 -19.02
N TRP A 27 20.03 -3.37 -17.97
CA TRP A 27 21.45 -3.12 -17.75
C TRP A 27 22.35 -3.82 -18.76
N HIS A 28 21.93 -4.97 -19.30
CA HIS A 28 22.67 -5.68 -20.32
C HIS A 28 22.58 -5.00 -21.70
N ASP A 29 21.42 -4.45 -22.06
CA ASP A 29 21.18 -3.83 -23.37
C ASP A 29 20.41 -2.51 -23.21
N ALA A 30 21.12 -1.51 -22.65
CA ALA A 30 20.53 -0.23 -22.28
C ALA A 30 19.93 0.52 -23.48
N GLU A 31 20.56 0.43 -24.66
CA GLU A 31 20.07 1.11 -25.86
C GLU A 31 18.75 0.51 -26.37
N ARG A 32 18.65 -0.84 -26.37
CA ARG A 32 17.41 -1.51 -26.77
C ARG A 32 16.24 -1.22 -25.83
N TYR A 33 16.50 -1.10 -24.54
CA TYR A 33 15.48 -0.92 -23.52
C TYR A 33 15.42 0.51 -22.95
N LYS A 34 16.02 1.50 -23.62
CA LYS A 34 16.13 2.89 -23.15
C LYS A 34 14.80 3.62 -22.90
N ASN A 35 13.71 3.10 -23.44
CA ASN A 35 12.37 3.67 -23.29
C ASN A 35 11.52 2.87 -22.28
N VAL A 36 12.08 1.87 -21.59
CA VAL A 36 11.34 1.02 -20.64
C VAL A 36 11.53 1.53 -19.23
N VAL A 37 10.42 1.95 -18.61
CA VAL A 37 10.37 2.34 -17.20
C VAL A 37 9.75 1.20 -16.41
N ILE A 38 10.51 0.67 -15.44
CA ILE A 38 10.01 -0.37 -14.53
C ILE A 38 9.33 0.29 -13.33
N HIS A 39 8.08 -0.12 -13.08
CA HIS A 39 7.37 0.16 -11.84
C HIS A 39 7.43 -1.04 -10.91
N LEU A 40 7.94 -0.79 -9.71
CA LEU A 40 7.86 -1.77 -8.63
C LEU A 40 6.40 -1.98 -8.23
N GLY A 41 5.97 -3.23 -8.18
CA GLY A 41 4.62 -3.60 -7.75
C GLY A 41 4.30 -3.10 -6.34
N VAL A 42 3.39 -2.13 -6.24
CA VAL A 42 2.97 -1.53 -4.98
C VAL A 42 2.34 -2.57 -4.06
N PHE A 43 1.48 -3.44 -4.58
CA PHE A 43 0.83 -4.46 -3.76
C PHE A 43 1.84 -5.44 -3.17
N HIS A 44 2.79 -5.91 -3.97
CA HIS A 44 3.85 -6.79 -3.47
C HIS A 44 4.82 -6.07 -2.53
N THR A 45 5.03 -4.77 -2.70
CA THR A 45 5.81 -3.94 -1.75
C THR A 45 5.10 -3.85 -0.42
N VAL A 46 3.78 -3.62 -0.42
CA VAL A 46 2.97 -3.59 0.81
C VAL A 46 2.95 -4.96 1.49
N LEU A 47 2.78 -6.07 0.75
CA LEU A 47 2.87 -7.43 1.31
C LEU A 47 4.19 -7.66 2.04
N SER A 48 5.29 -7.27 1.41
CA SER A 48 6.64 -7.36 1.99
C SER A 48 6.78 -6.50 3.25
N TYR A 49 6.29 -5.27 3.20
CA TYR A 49 6.33 -4.34 4.33
C TYR A 49 5.47 -4.82 5.51
N LEU A 50 4.29 -5.38 5.25
CA LEU A 50 3.43 -6.00 6.26
C LEU A 50 4.13 -7.19 6.92
N GLY A 51 4.80 -8.04 6.15
CA GLY A 51 5.60 -9.14 6.70
C GLY A 51 6.76 -8.65 7.57
N ALA A 52 7.44 -7.57 7.16
CA ALA A 52 8.48 -6.93 7.97
C ALA A 52 7.90 -6.33 9.26
N LEU A 53 6.73 -5.71 9.18
CA LEU A 53 6.03 -5.14 10.33
C LEU A 53 5.60 -6.23 11.32
N GLY A 54 5.04 -7.35 10.84
CA GLY A 54 4.72 -8.47 11.73
C GLY A 54 5.97 -9.09 12.35
N LYS A 55 7.09 -9.20 11.60
CA LYS A 55 8.37 -9.65 12.17
C LYS A 55 8.86 -8.74 13.30
N LEU A 56 8.73 -7.42 13.14
CA LEU A 56 9.04 -6.45 14.19
C LEU A 56 8.18 -6.65 15.44
N MET A 57 6.88 -6.90 15.26
CA MET A 57 5.90 -7.00 16.35
C MET A 57 5.87 -8.39 17.02
N LYS A 58 6.58 -9.36 16.46
CA LYS A 58 6.63 -10.72 17.01
C LYS A 58 7.17 -10.71 18.43
N GLY A 59 6.43 -11.30 19.37
CA GLY A 59 6.81 -11.36 20.78
C GLY A 59 6.71 -10.03 21.55
N SER A 60 6.12 -8.97 20.97
CA SER A 60 5.91 -7.71 21.67
C SER A 60 4.60 -7.64 22.47
N GLY A 61 3.86 -8.75 22.56
CA GLY A 61 2.46 -8.80 23.02
C GLY A 61 1.44 -8.39 21.96
N PHE A 62 1.87 -8.01 20.75
CA PHE A 62 0.96 -7.64 19.66
C PHE A 62 0.01 -8.79 19.30
N GLU A 63 0.55 -10.01 19.21
CA GLU A 63 -0.18 -11.24 18.88
C GLU A 63 -1.29 -11.54 19.90
N ASP A 64 -1.01 -11.32 21.18
CA ASP A 64 -1.97 -11.51 22.26
C ASP A 64 -3.10 -10.49 22.15
N ILE A 65 -2.76 -9.20 22.00
CA ILE A 65 -3.74 -8.12 21.88
C ILE A 65 -4.72 -8.38 20.73
N ILE A 66 -4.23 -8.72 19.54
CA ILE A 66 -5.12 -8.90 18.38
C ILE A 66 -5.94 -10.20 18.44
N THR A 67 -5.47 -11.18 19.21
CA THR A 67 -6.20 -12.44 19.43
C THR A 67 -7.30 -12.21 20.47
N GLU A 68 -6.98 -11.55 21.59
CA GLU A 68 -7.92 -11.21 22.66
C GLU A 68 -8.98 -10.18 22.23
N ALA A 69 -8.64 -9.30 21.28
CA ALA A 69 -9.57 -8.35 20.68
C ALA A 69 -10.42 -8.93 19.54
N ASP A 70 -10.35 -10.25 19.29
CA ASP A 70 -11.07 -10.96 18.21
C ASP A 70 -10.83 -10.37 16.80
N LEU A 71 -9.68 -9.70 16.59
CA LEU A 71 -9.31 -9.14 15.29
C LEU A 71 -8.73 -10.20 14.35
N CYS A 72 -8.07 -11.22 14.91
CA CYS A 72 -7.49 -12.32 14.15
C CYS A 72 -7.53 -13.62 14.94
N ALA A 73 -8.22 -14.64 14.40
CA ALA A 73 -8.20 -15.97 14.98
C ALA A 73 -6.79 -16.58 14.93
N SER A 74 -6.44 -17.37 15.96
CA SER A 74 -5.13 -18.01 16.12
C SER A 74 -4.67 -18.78 14.88
N GLY A 75 -5.57 -19.51 14.21
CA GLY A 75 -5.27 -20.27 12.99
C GLY A 75 -4.87 -19.41 11.77
N SER A 76 -5.07 -18.10 11.84
CA SER A 76 -4.71 -17.14 10.78
C SER A 76 -3.62 -16.16 11.16
N LEU A 77 -3.17 -16.19 12.42
CA LEU A 77 -2.21 -15.25 13.00
C LEU A 77 -0.90 -15.25 12.23
N ASP A 78 -0.29 -16.41 11.99
CA ASP A 78 0.98 -16.53 11.27
C ASP A 78 0.89 -15.94 9.85
N LYS A 79 -0.19 -16.24 9.12
CA LYS A 79 -0.39 -15.71 7.76
C LYS A 79 -0.64 -14.21 7.75
N MET A 80 -1.28 -13.67 8.78
CA MET A 80 -1.50 -12.23 8.94
C MET A 80 -0.17 -11.53 9.28
N MET A 81 0.57 -12.02 10.29
CA MET A 81 1.88 -11.50 10.71
C MET A 81 2.91 -11.54 9.58
N ASN A 82 2.87 -12.56 8.73
CA ASN A 82 3.74 -12.68 7.57
C ASN A 82 3.24 -11.88 6.34
N GLY A 83 2.20 -11.05 6.50
CA GLY A 83 1.60 -10.25 5.42
C GLY A 83 0.84 -11.05 4.34
N LYS A 84 0.84 -12.39 4.40
CA LYS A 84 0.20 -13.28 3.40
C LYS A 84 -1.31 -13.11 3.32
N HIS A 85 -1.96 -12.74 4.42
CA HIS A 85 -3.36 -12.36 4.44
C HIS A 85 -3.52 -10.84 4.33
N TYR A 86 -3.23 -10.30 3.14
CA TYR A 86 -3.18 -8.85 2.85
C TYR A 86 -4.32 -8.04 3.49
N ASN A 87 -5.59 -8.33 3.13
CA ASN A 87 -6.73 -7.54 3.62
C ASN A 87 -6.84 -7.58 5.15
N ARG A 88 -6.61 -8.76 5.74
CA ARG A 88 -6.68 -8.94 7.19
C ARG A 88 -5.53 -8.22 7.90
N ALA A 89 -4.31 -8.35 7.39
CA ALA A 89 -3.14 -7.68 7.94
C ALA A 89 -3.31 -6.15 7.89
N LEU A 90 -3.73 -5.61 6.75
CA LEU A 90 -4.01 -4.19 6.62
C LEU A 90 -5.09 -3.74 7.61
N ARG A 91 -6.21 -4.47 7.72
CA ARG A 91 -7.29 -4.17 8.67
C ARG A 91 -6.79 -4.18 10.13
N VAL A 92 -6.08 -5.24 10.54
CA VAL A 92 -5.54 -5.38 11.90
C VAL A 92 -4.61 -4.22 12.23
N HIS A 93 -3.66 -3.89 11.36
CA HIS A 93 -2.73 -2.80 11.61
C HIS A 93 -3.41 -1.43 11.66
N THR A 94 -4.40 -1.18 10.80
CA THR A 94 -5.19 0.07 10.82
C THR A 94 -6.01 0.21 12.09
N ILE A 95 -6.70 -0.85 12.53
CA ILE A 95 -7.48 -0.83 13.80
C ILE A 95 -6.54 -0.64 15.00
N MET A 96 -5.40 -1.35 15.02
CA MET A 96 -4.40 -1.18 16.07
C MET A 96 -3.83 0.24 16.09
N LEU A 97 -3.58 0.85 14.94
CA LEU A 97 -3.12 2.24 14.85
C LEU A 97 -4.15 3.20 15.46
N GLU A 98 -5.42 3.07 15.06
CA GLU A 98 -6.51 3.91 15.57
C GLU A 98 -6.67 3.77 17.09
N ALA A 99 -6.64 2.54 17.62
CA ALA A 99 -6.71 2.29 19.05
C ALA A 99 -5.53 2.94 19.80
N LEU A 100 -4.31 2.84 19.26
CA LEU A 100 -3.13 3.43 19.87
C LEU A 100 -3.11 4.96 19.76
N GLU A 101 -3.60 5.58 18.67
CA GLU A 101 -3.75 7.03 18.59
C GLU A 101 -4.71 7.56 19.66
N ARG A 102 -5.83 6.86 19.89
CA ARG A 102 -6.78 7.22 20.96
C ARG A 102 -6.15 7.13 22.34
N LEU A 103 -5.44 6.04 22.64
CA LEU A 103 -4.73 5.87 23.91
C LEU A 103 -3.63 6.93 24.10
N LEU A 104 -2.90 7.26 23.03
CA LEU A 104 -1.87 8.28 23.04
C LEU A 104 -2.47 9.68 23.29
N PHE A 105 -3.63 9.97 22.68
CA PHE A 105 -4.35 11.21 22.91
C PHE A 105 -4.89 11.32 24.35
N THR A 106 -5.45 10.24 24.90
CA THR A 106 -5.85 10.21 26.32
C THR A 106 -4.65 10.42 27.25
N ALA A 107 -3.49 9.86 26.94
CA ALA A 107 -2.28 10.09 27.72
C ALA A 107 -1.80 11.55 27.64
N PHE A 108 -1.98 12.19 26.47
CA PHE A 108 -1.71 13.62 26.27
C PHE A 108 -2.63 14.50 27.14
N GLU A 109 -3.93 14.22 27.16
CA GLU A 109 -4.92 14.95 27.98
C GLU A 109 -4.58 14.86 29.48
N GLN A 110 -4.17 13.68 29.94
CA GLN A 110 -3.77 13.46 31.33
C GLN A 110 -2.46 14.19 31.69
N ASN A 111 -1.50 14.25 30.76
CA ASN A 111 -0.17 14.81 31.03
C ASN A 111 -0.14 16.34 31.00
N THR A 112 -0.99 16.95 30.18
CA THR A 112 -1.03 18.40 30.03
C THR A 112 -1.82 19.11 31.12
N GLY A 113 -2.45 18.36 32.04
CA GLY A 113 -3.15 18.90 33.20
C GLY A 113 -4.24 19.87 32.77
N SER A 114 -5.28 19.34 32.12
CA SER A 114 -6.39 20.13 31.60
C SER A 114 -5.90 21.20 30.60
N VAL A 115 -5.36 20.78 29.45
CA VAL A 115 -5.78 21.54 28.26
C VAL A 115 -7.29 21.48 28.33
N ASP A 116 -7.93 22.64 28.45
CA ASP A 116 -9.36 22.77 28.19
C ASP A 116 -9.52 22.50 26.69
N VAL A 117 -9.28 21.25 26.28
CA VAL A 117 -9.92 20.66 25.13
C VAL A 117 -11.35 20.63 25.60
N SER A 118 -12.02 21.79 25.53
CA SER A 118 -13.37 21.94 26.04
C SER A 118 -14.15 20.75 25.50
N ASP A 119 -15.11 20.21 26.24
CA ASP A 119 -15.93 19.10 25.75
C ASP A 119 -16.43 19.37 24.32
N LYS A 120 -16.59 20.65 23.97
CA LYS A 120 -16.81 21.18 22.63
C LYS A 120 -15.77 20.78 21.57
N LEU A 121 -14.46 20.86 21.79
CA LEU A 121 -13.44 20.48 20.79
C LEU A 121 -13.39 18.96 20.57
N VAL A 122 -13.61 18.15 21.62
CA VAL A 122 -13.75 16.69 21.50
C VAL A 122 -15.05 16.32 20.77
N VAL A 123 -16.15 17.02 21.07
CA VAL A 123 -17.44 16.86 20.38
C VAL A 123 -17.30 17.29 18.92
N GLU A 124 -16.69 18.45 18.64
CA GLU A 124 -16.44 18.95 17.29
C GLU A 124 -15.53 17.98 16.52
N ALA A 125 -14.47 17.44 17.13
CA ALA A 125 -13.61 16.43 16.50
C ALA A 125 -14.36 15.11 16.19
N LYS A 126 -15.23 14.66 17.10
CA LYS A 126 -16.09 13.47 16.87
C LYS A 126 -17.11 13.73 15.75
N GLU A 127 -17.73 14.91 15.74
CA GLU A 127 -18.63 15.34 14.66
C GLU A 127 -17.89 15.45 13.32
N LEU A 128 -16.63 15.91 13.35
CA LEU A 128 -15.74 15.99 12.20
C LEU A 128 -15.47 14.62 11.59
N VAL A 129 -15.17 13.61 12.42
CA VAL A 129 -14.94 12.23 11.99
C VAL A 129 -16.19 11.62 11.34
N THR A 130 -17.39 11.97 11.84
CA THR A 130 -18.66 11.52 11.26
C THR A 130 -19.10 12.30 10.02
N ASN A 131 -18.65 13.55 9.86
CA ASN A 131 -19.05 14.47 8.78
C ASN A 131 -17.84 15.06 8.04
N LEU A 132 -16.85 14.21 7.73
CA LEU A 132 -15.67 14.57 6.96
C LEU A 132 -16.10 15.19 5.62
N GLY A 133 -15.71 16.44 5.37
CA GLY A 133 -16.05 17.19 4.15
C GLY A 133 -17.24 18.16 4.26
N SER A 134 -17.75 18.40 5.47
CA SER A 134 -18.71 19.49 5.72
C SER A 134 -18.01 20.85 5.91
N ASN A 135 -18.69 21.95 5.57
CA ASN A 135 -18.15 23.31 5.81
C ASN A 135 -17.83 23.58 7.30
N ALA A 136 -18.56 22.93 8.21
CA ALA A 136 -18.30 22.99 9.64
C ALA A 136 -16.95 22.35 10.01
N ALA A 137 -16.64 21.18 9.42
CA ALA A 137 -15.36 20.51 9.58
C ALA A 137 -14.19 21.38 9.11
N GLU A 138 -14.32 22.02 7.94
CA GLU A 138 -13.29 22.92 7.42
C GLU A 138 -13.07 24.14 8.32
N THR A 139 -14.15 24.70 8.88
CA THR A 139 -14.06 25.86 9.78
C THR A 139 -13.35 25.51 11.08
N THR A 140 -13.67 24.37 11.70
CA THR A 140 -12.99 23.90 12.92
C THR A 140 -11.52 23.59 12.67
N LEU A 141 -11.19 22.91 11.57
CA LEU A 141 -9.81 22.59 11.19
C LEU A 141 -8.97 23.85 10.91
N ALA A 142 -9.59 24.94 10.45
CA ALA A 142 -8.93 26.22 10.21
C ALA A 142 -8.87 27.13 11.47
N SER A 143 -9.36 26.65 12.62
CA SER A 143 -9.40 27.46 13.84
C SER A 143 -8.04 27.51 14.56
N GLN A 144 -7.71 28.68 15.12
CA GLN A 144 -6.49 28.86 15.90
C GLN A 144 -6.43 27.94 17.13
N ALA A 145 -7.58 27.62 17.72
CA ALA A 145 -7.66 26.69 18.85
C ALA A 145 -7.25 25.27 18.44
N PHE A 146 -7.69 24.81 17.26
CA PHE A 146 -7.28 23.52 16.71
C PHE A 146 -5.77 23.50 16.41
N ASP A 147 -5.22 24.56 15.78
CA ASP A 147 -3.78 24.65 15.50
C ASP A 147 -2.93 24.57 16.76
N GLN A 148 -3.34 25.26 17.84
CA GLN A 148 -2.66 25.22 19.13
C GLN A 148 -2.72 23.83 19.76
N LEU A 149 -3.89 23.20 19.78
CA LEU A 149 -4.06 21.84 20.28
C LEU A 149 -3.21 20.84 19.48
N PHE A 150 -3.26 20.93 18.15
CA PHE A 150 -2.49 20.06 17.27
C PHE A 150 -0.98 20.23 17.47
N ALA A 151 -0.50 21.47 17.62
CA ALA A 151 0.90 21.74 17.92
C ALA A 151 1.34 21.15 19.27
N GLN A 152 0.50 21.25 20.31
CA GLN A 152 0.76 20.65 21.62
C GLN A 152 0.77 19.12 21.56
N TYR A 153 -0.22 18.51 20.90
CA TYR A 153 -0.27 17.06 20.71
C TYR A 153 0.93 16.54 19.91
N LYS A 154 1.32 17.28 18.85
CA LYS A 154 2.51 16.96 18.06
C LYS A 154 3.77 17.02 18.93
N TYR A 155 3.93 18.06 19.74
CA TYR A 155 5.05 18.18 20.67
C TYR A 155 5.09 17.01 21.65
N PHE A 156 3.96 16.66 22.28
CA PHE A 156 3.85 15.51 23.16
C PHE A 156 4.26 14.20 22.47
N LYS A 157 3.83 13.99 21.22
CA LYS A 157 4.24 12.81 20.44
C LYS A 157 5.75 12.76 20.19
N GLU A 158 6.41 13.90 19.99
CA GLU A 158 7.88 13.97 19.94
C GLU A 158 8.55 13.67 21.29
N GLU A 159 7.96 14.08 22.42
CA GLU A 159 8.44 13.70 23.75
C GLU A 159 8.42 12.17 23.93
N VAL A 160 7.32 11.52 23.49
CA VAL A 160 7.18 10.06 23.52
C VAL A 160 8.21 9.38 22.61
N ARG A 161 8.43 9.90 21.39
CA ARG A 161 9.50 9.41 20.49
C ARG A 161 10.89 9.54 21.09
N ALA A 162 11.14 10.62 21.84
CA ALA A 162 12.39 10.82 22.57
C ALA A 162 12.53 9.91 23.80
N GLY A 163 11.51 9.11 24.13
CA GLY A 163 11.55 8.15 25.24
C GLY A 163 11.20 8.75 26.61
N ARG A 164 10.71 10.00 26.66
CA ARG A 164 10.38 10.69 27.92
C ARG A 164 9.19 10.10 28.66
N HIS A 165 8.36 9.30 27.96
CA HIS A 165 7.22 8.58 28.52
C HIS A 165 7.49 7.07 28.67
N GLY A 166 8.76 6.65 28.70
CA GLY A 166 9.17 5.26 28.87
C GLY A 166 9.40 4.51 27.57
N LYS A 167 10.15 3.40 27.65
CA LYS A 167 10.55 2.62 26.46
C LYS A 167 9.36 1.92 25.77
N THR A 168 8.34 1.52 26.53
CA THR A 168 7.15 0.86 26.00
C THR A 168 6.35 1.80 25.10
N SER A 169 6.07 3.03 25.55
CA SER A 169 5.36 4.02 24.74
C SER A 169 6.19 4.43 23.52
N GLN A 170 7.50 4.59 23.68
CA GLN A 170 8.43 4.84 22.57
C GLN A 170 8.39 3.72 21.52
N PHE A 171 8.32 2.45 21.93
CA PHE A 171 8.20 1.32 21.01
C PHE A 171 6.89 1.35 20.23
N TRP A 172 5.76 1.57 20.91
CA TRP A 172 4.44 1.60 20.25
C TRP A 172 4.29 2.79 19.30
N VAL A 173 4.84 3.97 19.63
CA VAL A 173 4.84 5.11 18.70
C VAL A 173 5.69 4.84 17.45
N GLN A 174 6.83 4.14 17.58
CA GLN A 174 7.59 3.72 16.40
C GLN A 174 6.82 2.74 15.51
N TYR A 175 6.03 1.84 16.10
CA TYR A 175 5.10 1.00 15.34
C TYR A 175 4.04 1.85 14.63
N MET A 176 3.42 2.81 15.33
CA MET A 176 2.42 3.70 14.76
C MET A 176 2.97 4.50 13.57
N ASP A 177 4.18 5.04 13.67
CA ASP A 177 4.84 5.77 12.58
C ASP A 177 5.03 4.88 11.33
N ARG A 178 5.34 3.60 11.53
CA ARG A 178 5.48 2.61 10.44
C ARG A 178 4.14 2.29 9.78
N VAL A 179 3.05 2.21 10.54
CA VAL A 179 1.69 2.03 9.98
C VAL A 179 1.23 3.29 9.25
N TRP A 180 1.46 4.48 9.81
CA TRP A 180 1.16 5.75 9.11
C TRP A 180 1.89 5.87 7.78
N LEU A 181 3.16 5.48 7.72
CA LEU A 181 3.92 5.46 6.47
C LEU A 181 3.28 4.51 5.44
N LEU A 182 2.85 3.31 5.87
CA LEU A 182 2.13 2.38 5.01
C LEU A 182 0.81 2.97 4.48
N LEU A 183 0.02 3.60 5.34
CA LEU A 183 -1.25 4.22 4.94
C LEU A 183 -1.04 5.39 3.98
N ARG A 184 0.00 6.20 4.17
CA ARG A 184 0.39 7.26 3.22
C ARG A 184 0.81 6.70 1.87
N PHE A 185 1.56 5.59 1.87
CA PHE A 185 1.95 4.90 0.64
C PHE A 185 0.74 4.38 -0.14
N LEU A 186 -0.24 3.79 0.56
CA LEU A 186 -1.51 3.37 -0.04
C LEU A 186 -2.34 4.55 -0.55
N ARG A 187 -2.41 5.64 0.21
CA ARG A 187 -3.07 6.89 -0.21
C ARG A 187 -2.47 7.42 -1.51
N ALA A 188 -1.14 7.41 -1.63
CA ALA A 188 -0.45 7.85 -2.84
C ALA A 188 -0.95 7.09 -4.08
N THR A 189 -1.08 5.76 -3.99
CA THR A 189 -1.65 4.94 -5.06
C THR A 189 -3.12 5.23 -5.32
N LYS A 190 -3.92 5.39 -4.26
CA LYS A 190 -5.35 5.70 -4.37
C LYS A 190 -5.63 7.05 -5.04
N MET A 191 -4.71 8.01 -4.90
CA MET A 191 -4.83 9.36 -5.44
C MET A 191 -4.02 9.61 -6.71
N ASN A 192 -3.30 8.60 -7.21
CA ASN A 192 -2.33 8.77 -8.29
C ASN A 192 -1.28 9.87 -8.00
N ASP A 193 -0.85 9.98 -6.75
CA ASP A 193 0.06 11.01 -6.27
C ASP A 193 1.50 10.47 -6.31
N LEU A 194 2.23 10.80 -7.39
CA LEU A 194 3.58 10.32 -7.62
C LEU A 194 4.59 10.87 -6.60
N ASP A 195 4.47 12.14 -6.24
CA ASP A 195 5.39 12.81 -5.31
C ASP A 195 5.27 12.22 -3.90
N LEU A 196 4.04 12.00 -3.45
CA LEU A 196 3.79 11.32 -2.18
C LEU A 196 4.28 9.86 -2.24
N HIS A 197 4.11 9.18 -3.37
CA HIS A 197 4.62 7.82 -3.55
C HIS A 197 6.15 7.78 -3.39
N ILE A 198 6.88 8.67 -4.08
CA ILE A 198 8.34 8.80 -4.00
C ILE A 198 8.77 9.09 -2.56
N THR A 199 8.10 10.03 -1.88
CA THR A 199 8.37 10.37 -0.48
C THR A 199 8.18 9.17 0.45
N CYS A 200 7.15 8.36 0.19
CA CYS A 200 6.86 7.18 0.97
C CYS A 200 7.81 6.01 0.69
N LEU A 201 8.69 6.05 -0.33
CA LEU A 201 9.68 4.98 -0.56
C LEU A 201 10.70 4.85 0.60
N GLN A 202 10.66 5.74 1.60
CA GLN A 202 11.25 5.58 2.94
C GLN A 202 10.77 4.34 3.73
N LEU A 203 10.02 3.40 3.12
CA LEU A 203 9.73 2.08 3.66
C LEU A 203 11.00 1.21 3.83
N TYR A 204 12.08 1.53 3.12
CA TYR A 204 13.31 0.73 3.09
C TYR A 204 14.00 0.47 4.45
N PRO A 205 13.99 1.35 5.48
CA PRO A 205 14.66 1.07 6.75
C PRO A 205 14.03 -0.11 7.49
N LEU A 206 12.69 -0.20 7.48
CA LEU A 206 11.99 -1.35 8.07
C LEU A 206 12.35 -2.63 7.31
N LEU A 207 12.22 -2.58 5.99
CA LEU A 207 12.51 -3.72 5.11
C LEU A 207 13.96 -4.21 5.32
N PHE A 208 14.92 -3.29 5.46
CA PHE A 208 16.32 -3.63 5.71
C PHE A 208 16.50 -4.29 7.08
N SER A 209 16.00 -3.66 8.14
CA SER A 209 16.14 -4.19 9.51
C SER A 209 15.48 -5.55 9.72
N MET A 210 14.52 -5.93 8.87
CA MET A 210 13.75 -7.17 9.00
C MET A 210 14.15 -8.25 7.98
N ASP A 211 15.32 -8.12 7.32
CA ASP A 211 15.89 -9.05 6.35
C ASP A 211 15.18 -9.12 4.97
N HIS A 212 14.42 -8.10 4.59
CA HIS A 212 13.84 -7.96 3.25
C HIS A 212 14.85 -7.34 2.26
N HIS A 213 16.13 -7.77 2.32
CA HIS A 213 17.26 -7.18 1.59
C HIS A 213 17.03 -7.06 0.08
N ASN A 214 16.34 -8.03 -0.51
CA ASN A 214 16.00 -8.00 -1.93
C ASN A 214 15.06 -6.84 -2.25
N TYR A 215 14.03 -6.62 -1.44
CA TYR A 215 13.14 -5.47 -1.64
C TYR A 215 13.91 -4.17 -1.48
N VAL A 216 14.72 -4.03 -0.43
CA VAL A 216 15.52 -2.82 -0.20
C VAL A 216 16.38 -2.49 -1.42
N ARG A 217 17.13 -3.47 -1.93
CA ARG A 217 18.03 -3.26 -3.07
C ARG A 217 17.30 -2.70 -4.29
N TYR A 218 16.20 -3.31 -4.69
CA TYR A 218 15.48 -2.90 -5.90
C TYR A 218 14.57 -1.69 -5.66
N LEU A 219 14.06 -1.49 -4.44
CA LEU A 219 13.37 -0.27 -4.03
C LEU A 219 14.30 0.95 -4.14
N THR A 220 15.59 0.80 -3.77
CA THR A 220 16.59 1.87 -3.94
C THR A 220 16.85 2.16 -5.42
N VAL A 221 16.97 1.14 -6.28
CA VAL A 221 17.11 1.33 -7.73
C VAL A 221 15.90 2.04 -8.31
N TYR A 222 14.70 1.59 -7.95
CA TYR A 222 13.44 2.18 -8.37
C TYR A 222 13.32 3.64 -7.91
N PHE A 223 13.65 3.94 -6.65
CA PHE A 223 13.66 5.29 -6.11
C PHE A 223 14.57 6.23 -6.92
N ILE A 224 15.82 5.82 -7.18
CA ILE A 224 16.76 6.60 -7.97
C ILE A 224 16.26 6.77 -9.41
N SER A 225 15.62 5.75 -9.99
CA SER A 225 15.03 5.83 -11.32
C SER A 225 13.89 6.84 -11.40
N LEU A 226 13.05 6.95 -10.37
CA LEU A 226 11.98 7.94 -10.31
C LEU A 226 12.53 9.36 -10.15
N LEU A 227 13.56 9.56 -9.33
CA LEU A 227 14.18 10.88 -9.14
C LEU A 227 14.87 11.40 -10.40
N ASN A 228 15.37 10.52 -11.26
CA ASN A 228 16.03 10.88 -12.52
C ASN A 228 15.10 10.74 -13.73
N LEU A 229 13.79 10.64 -13.53
CA LEU A 229 12.86 10.26 -14.60
C LEU A 229 12.79 11.31 -15.71
N SER A 230 12.83 12.60 -15.36
CA SER A 230 12.76 13.72 -16.31
C SER A 230 13.96 13.73 -17.27
N ASP A 231 15.15 13.38 -16.77
CA ASP A 231 16.39 13.32 -17.56
C ASP A 231 16.51 12.00 -18.35
N SER A 232 16.20 10.87 -17.70
CA SER A 232 16.37 9.54 -18.29
C SER A 232 15.28 9.18 -19.30
N HIS A 233 14.04 9.63 -19.06
CA HIS A 233 12.86 9.31 -19.87
C HIS A 233 11.98 10.56 -20.05
N PRO A 234 12.40 11.52 -20.91
CA PRO A 234 11.64 12.77 -21.11
C PRO A 234 10.16 12.50 -21.41
N GLY A 235 9.28 13.17 -20.65
CA GLY A 235 7.82 13.02 -20.76
C GLY A 235 7.20 11.87 -19.95
N ALA A 236 8.00 10.95 -19.39
CA ALA A 236 7.47 9.86 -18.55
C ALA A 236 6.80 10.38 -17.27
N GLU A 237 7.40 11.37 -16.62
CA GLU A 237 6.85 12.00 -15.42
C GLU A 237 5.45 12.56 -15.65
N SER A 238 5.26 13.31 -16.75
CA SER A 238 3.94 13.83 -17.14
C SER A 238 2.90 12.72 -17.32
N LEU A 239 3.27 11.59 -17.92
CA LEU A 239 2.37 10.44 -18.06
C LEU A 239 1.97 9.86 -16.70
N LEU A 240 2.92 9.75 -15.76
CA LEU A 240 2.65 9.22 -14.42
C LEU A 240 1.74 10.12 -13.60
N HIS A 241 1.94 11.44 -13.65
CA HIS A 241 1.00 12.40 -13.03
C HIS A 241 -0.38 12.34 -13.67
N ASN A 242 -0.46 12.09 -14.98
CA ASN A 242 -1.71 11.96 -15.74
C ASN A 242 -2.33 10.56 -15.66
N ASN A 243 -2.48 10.03 -14.44
CA ASN A 243 -3.20 8.78 -14.15
C ASN A 243 -2.55 7.46 -14.64
N SER A 244 -1.26 7.47 -15.01
CA SER A 244 -0.56 6.24 -15.44
C SER A 244 0.13 5.48 -14.31
N PHE A 245 0.14 6.02 -13.09
CA PHE A 245 0.78 5.39 -11.91
C PHE A 245 -0.14 4.36 -11.21
N SER A 246 -1.46 4.49 -11.35
CA SER A 246 -2.46 3.64 -10.68
C SER A 246 -3.66 3.36 -11.58
N VAL A 247 -4.39 2.27 -11.33
CA VAL A 247 -5.51 1.83 -12.18
C VAL A 247 -6.85 2.08 -11.50
N CYS A 248 -7.78 2.73 -12.21
CA CYS A 248 -9.17 2.87 -11.80
C CYS A 248 -10.03 1.90 -12.62
N ARG A 249 -10.83 1.05 -11.96
CA ARG A 249 -11.72 0.07 -12.63
C ARG A 249 -13.20 0.42 -12.52
N SER A 250 -13.52 1.48 -11.78
CA SER A 250 -14.88 1.96 -11.54
C SER A 250 -14.90 3.48 -11.51
N ASP A 251 -16.07 4.08 -11.70
CA ASP A 251 -16.26 5.54 -11.60
C ASP A 251 -16.38 6.03 -10.15
N VAL A 252 -16.30 5.12 -9.16
CA VAL A 252 -16.34 5.47 -7.75
C VAL A 252 -15.10 6.29 -7.38
N PRO A 253 -15.25 7.47 -6.74
CA PRO A 253 -14.11 8.27 -6.27
C PRO A 253 -13.18 7.45 -5.36
N ALA A 254 -11.87 7.72 -5.43
CA ALA A 254 -10.84 7.02 -4.64
C ALA A 254 -10.80 5.47 -4.79
N SER A 255 -11.38 4.92 -5.86
CA SER A 255 -11.37 3.48 -6.15
C SER A 255 -10.12 2.97 -6.86
N ARG A 256 -9.13 3.84 -7.11
CA ARG A 256 -7.87 3.46 -7.77
C ARG A 256 -7.13 2.38 -6.98
N THR A 257 -6.38 1.54 -7.69
CA THR A 257 -5.62 0.44 -7.11
C THR A 257 -4.26 0.32 -7.78
N ALA A 258 -3.36 -0.41 -7.12
CA ALA A 258 -2.07 -0.73 -7.68
C ALA A 258 -2.22 -1.56 -8.98
N VAL A 259 -1.35 -1.31 -9.96
CA VAL A 259 -1.35 -2.02 -11.25
C VAL A 259 -1.19 -3.53 -11.05
N ASP A 260 -0.25 -3.95 -10.20
CA ASP A 260 0.01 -5.36 -9.92
C ASP A 260 -1.14 -6.04 -9.16
N LEU A 261 -1.84 -5.33 -8.27
CA LEU A 261 -3.08 -5.82 -7.66
C LEU A 261 -4.21 -6.00 -8.69
N THR A 262 -4.35 -5.05 -9.61
CA THR A 262 -5.35 -5.14 -10.68
C THR A 262 -5.10 -6.36 -11.56
N ILE A 263 -3.84 -6.58 -11.96
CA ILE A 263 -3.45 -7.77 -12.74
C ILE A 263 -3.77 -9.05 -11.95
N GLU A 264 -3.48 -9.06 -10.64
CA GLU A 264 -3.76 -10.22 -9.78
C GLU A 264 -5.26 -10.56 -9.72
N GLN A 265 -6.12 -9.54 -9.61
CA GLN A 265 -7.56 -9.69 -9.48
C GLN A 265 -8.30 -9.93 -10.81
N THR A 266 -7.66 -9.67 -11.95
CA THR A 266 -8.27 -9.79 -13.28
C THR A 266 -7.61 -10.92 -14.09
N ILE A 267 -6.51 -10.61 -14.76
CA ILE A 267 -5.82 -11.51 -15.69
C ILE A 267 -5.35 -12.76 -14.94
N ASN A 268 -4.67 -12.61 -13.81
CA ASN A 268 -4.13 -13.76 -13.08
C ASN A 268 -5.22 -14.59 -12.42
N ARG A 269 -6.27 -13.95 -11.86
CA ARG A 269 -7.40 -14.65 -11.22
C ARG A 269 -7.99 -15.72 -12.14
N HIS A 270 -8.29 -15.32 -13.38
CA HIS A 270 -8.84 -16.24 -14.37
C HIS A 270 -7.78 -17.03 -15.13
N ALA A 271 -6.49 -16.65 -15.05
CA ALA A 271 -5.39 -17.39 -15.67
C ALA A 271 -4.85 -18.55 -14.82
N LYS A 272 -5.04 -18.53 -13.49
CA LYS A 272 -4.60 -19.59 -12.57
C LYS A 272 -5.43 -20.87 -12.79
N THR A 273 -4.93 -21.77 -13.63
CA THR A 273 -5.44 -23.15 -13.74
C THR A 273 -4.84 -24.03 -12.65
N ARG A 274 -5.53 -25.14 -12.28
CA ARG A 274 -4.92 -26.22 -11.51
C ARG A 274 -3.65 -26.69 -12.25
N GLY A 275 -2.48 -26.42 -11.67
CA GLY A 275 -1.17 -26.77 -12.25
C GLY A 275 -0.44 -25.64 -12.98
N GLY A 276 -1.08 -24.53 -13.37
CA GLY A 276 -0.41 -23.43 -14.09
C GLY A 276 0.36 -23.90 -15.34
N ILE A 277 1.58 -23.41 -15.54
CA ILE A 277 2.53 -23.85 -16.59
C ILE A 277 3.14 -25.24 -16.30
N VAL A 278 2.93 -25.78 -15.08
CA VAL A 278 3.55 -27.04 -14.64
C VAL A 278 2.95 -28.21 -15.42
N GLY A 279 3.82 -29.01 -16.04
CA GLY A 279 3.45 -30.19 -16.86
C GLY A 279 3.73 -30.04 -18.36
N PHE A 280 3.80 -28.82 -18.88
CA PHE A 280 4.08 -28.56 -20.31
C PHE A 280 5.13 -27.47 -20.57
N SER A 281 5.72 -26.89 -19.51
CA SER A 281 6.78 -25.87 -19.57
C SER A 281 8.02 -26.26 -20.37
N ARG A 282 8.26 -27.57 -20.55
CA ARG A 282 9.38 -28.11 -21.32
C ARG A 282 9.13 -28.16 -22.83
N SER A 283 7.89 -27.91 -23.27
CA SER A 283 7.53 -27.83 -24.68
C SER A 283 7.35 -26.36 -25.07
N LEU A 284 8.33 -25.82 -25.78
CA LEU A 284 8.33 -24.43 -26.23
C LEU A 284 7.06 -24.08 -27.05
N PRO A 285 6.59 -24.91 -28.00
CA PRO A 285 5.34 -24.66 -28.71
C PRO A 285 4.10 -24.66 -27.80
N ALA A 286 4.05 -25.55 -26.80
CA ALA A 286 2.94 -25.59 -25.85
C ALA A 286 2.94 -24.36 -24.94
N TYR A 287 4.11 -23.92 -24.50
CA TYR A 287 4.30 -22.68 -23.75
C TYR A 287 3.89 -21.44 -24.55
N TYR A 288 4.31 -21.32 -25.82
CA TYR A 288 3.90 -20.20 -26.67
C TYR A 288 2.40 -20.19 -26.90
N ARG A 289 1.81 -21.34 -27.23
CA ARG A 289 0.37 -21.46 -27.41
C ARG A 289 -0.38 -21.03 -26.15
N TRP A 290 0.01 -21.57 -24.99
CA TRP A 290 -0.57 -21.17 -23.71
C TRP A 290 -0.43 -19.67 -23.46
N SER A 291 0.77 -19.11 -23.64
CA SER A 291 1.03 -17.67 -23.42
C SER A 291 0.15 -16.77 -24.29
N VAL A 292 -0.02 -17.12 -25.57
CA VAL A 292 -0.81 -16.33 -26.52
C VAL A 292 -2.31 -16.52 -26.32
N THR A 293 -2.79 -17.72 -25.98
CA THR A 293 -4.24 -17.98 -25.89
C THR A 293 -4.83 -17.78 -24.50
N ARG A 294 -4.01 -17.67 -23.45
CA ARG A 294 -4.51 -17.67 -22.05
C ARG A 294 -5.48 -16.54 -21.75
N HIS A 295 -5.22 -15.33 -22.26
CA HIS A 295 -6.09 -14.18 -22.02
C HIS A 295 -7.47 -14.36 -22.67
N HIS A 296 -7.56 -14.99 -23.85
CA HIS A 296 -8.84 -15.39 -24.45
C HIS A 296 -9.56 -16.48 -23.64
N CYS A 297 -8.82 -17.48 -23.14
CA CYS A 297 -9.42 -18.48 -22.26
C CYS A 297 -9.98 -17.85 -20.97
N ALA A 298 -9.28 -16.87 -20.40
CA ALA A 298 -9.75 -16.11 -19.24
C ALA A 298 -11.04 -15.33 -19.55
N SER A 299 -11.16 -14.70 -20.73
CA SER A 299 -12.40 -14.02 -21.12
C SER A 299 -13.58 -14.98 -21.28
N TYR A 300 -13.34 -16.18 -21.83
CA TYR A 300 -14.39 -17.20 -21.93
C TYR A 300 -14.85 -17.71 -20.55
N VAL A 301 -13.91 -17.88 -19.61
CA VAL A 301 -14.24 -18.24 -18.22
C VAL A 301 -15.10 -17.16 -17.58
N SER A 302 -14.74 -15.88 -17.72
CA SER A 302 -15.54 -14.76 -17.21
C SER A 302 -16.96 -14.79 -17.78
N ALA A 303 -17.10 -14.83 -19.11
CA ALA A 303 -18.41 -14.87 -19.77
C ALA A 303 -19.24 -16.09 -19.35
N THR A 304 -18.60 -17.24 -19.12
CA THR A 304 -19.28 -18.46 -18.65
C THR A 304 -19.79 -18.30 -17.22
N HIS A 305 -19.00 -17.66 -16.33
CA HIS A 305 -19.44 -17.36 -14.97
C HIS A 305 -20.64 -16.42 -14.95
N ASP A 306 -20.60 -15.37 -15.76
CA ASP A 306 -21.68 -14.39 -15.88
C ASP A 306 -22.97 -15.05 -16.39
N MET A 307 -22.88 -15.87 -17.43
CA MET A 307 -24.03 -16.58 -18.00
C MET A 307 -24.60 -17.68 -17.10
N ALA A 308 -23.78 -18.25 -16.22
CA ALA A 308 -24.20 -19.30 -15.30
C ALA A 308 -24.76 -18.77 -13.97
N ASP A 309 -24.90 -17.44 -13.82
CA ASP A 309 -25.21 -16.77 -12.54
C ASP A 309 -24.29 -17.21 -11.38
N ILE A 310 -23.06 -17.59 -11.72
CA ILE A 310 -21.98 -17.82 -10.73
C ILE A 310 -21.31 -16.45 -10.41
N GLY A 311 -22.01 -15.35 -10.73
CA GLY A 311 -21.59 -13.96 -10.60
C GLY A 311 -21.54 -13.50 -9.15
N ASP A 312 -20.43 -12.82 -8.84
CA ASP A 312 -19.89 -12.47 -7.54
C ASP A 312 -20.66 -11.32 -6.83
N LEU A 313 -21.97 -11.47 -6.56
CA LEU A 313 -22.78 -10.46 -5.83
C LEU A 313 -22.24 -10.09 -4.42
N SER A 314 -21.21 -10.78 -3.92
CA SER A 314 -20.58 -10.53 -2.61
C SER A 314 -19.18 -9.90 -2.65
N ASN A 315 -18.52 -9.82 -3.82
CA ASN A 315 -17.07 -9.65 -3.89
C ASN A 315 -16.57 -8.25 -4.31
N ASP A 316 -17.47 -7.37 -4.75
CA ASP A 316 -17.23 -5.92 -4.93
C ASP A 316 -17.38 -5.14 -3.62
N SER A 317 -17.72 -5.81 -2.52
CA SER A 317 -17.59 -5.22 -1.20
C SER A 317 -16.12 -4.91 -0.92
N HIS A 318 -15.84 -3.74 -0.33
CA HIS A 318 -14.51 -3.44 0.21
C HIS A 318 -14.14 -4.57 1.18
N LYS A 319 -13.25 -5.48 0.76
CA LYS A 319 -12.82 -6.65 1.56
C LYS A 319 -12.13 -6.25 2.88
N GLU A 320 -11.79 -4.97 3.01
CA GLU A 320 -11.27 -4.33 4.22
C GLU A 320 -12.36 -4.08 5.27
N LEU A 321 -13.64 -4.06 4.88
CA LEU A 321 -14.81 -3.79 5.74
C LEU A 321 -15.62 -5.04 6.12
N THR A 322 -15.27 -6.22 5.60
CA THR A 322 -16.01 -7.45 5.90
C THR A 322 -15.64 -7.97 7.30
N PRO A 323 -16.62 -8.32 8.16
CA PRO A 323 -16.37 -8.97 9.45
C PRO A 323 -15.59 -10.29 9.28
N ALA A 324 -14.90 -10.71 10.35
CA ALA A 324 -14.03 -11.89 10.35
C ALA A 324 -14.81 -13.20 10.14
#